data_AF-A0A1V4MXI2-F1
#
_entry.id   AF-A0A1V4MXI2-F1
#
_cell.length_a   1.000
_cell.length_b   1.000
_cell.length_c   1.000
_cell.angle_alpha   90.00
_cell.angle_beta   90.00
_cell.angle_gamma   90.00
#
_symmetry.space_group_name_H-M   'P 1'
#
loop_
_entity.id
_entity.type
_entity.pdbx_description
1 polymer ?
#
loop_
_entity_poly.entity_id
_entity_poly.type
_entity_poly.pdbx_seq_one_letter_code
_entity_poly.pdbx_strand_id
1 'polypeptide(L)'
;MVANMVRITLDAVPLVITGGVVLLLLGLLQLYLGLRAQRGPSVTGEETMVGRTGIVRKAEGFRDRSVVEIRGELWWCIPMSRRVELKEGATVTVVGVSEDSMILEVDVLDS
;
A
#
# COMPACT_ATOMS: atom_id res chain seq x y z
N MET A 1 -16.08 -36.79 50.10
CA MET A 1 -16.09 -35.42 49.54
C MET A 1 -14.68 -34.95 49.16
N VAL A 2 -13.71 -34.98 50.07
CA VAL A 2 -12.31 -34.56 49.83
C VAL A 2 -11.60 -35.34 48.70
N ALA A 3 -11.74 -36.66 48.66
CA ALA A 3 -11.10 -37.49 47.62
C ALA A 3 -11.61 -37.19 46.19
N ASN A 4 -12.88 -36.79 46.06
CA ASN A 4 -13.45 -36.41 44.77
C ASN A 4 -12.95 -35.04 44.32
N MET A 5 -12.76 -34.12 45.27
CA MET A 5 -12.22 -32.78 45.03
C MET A 5 -10.75 -32.83 44.59
N VAL A 6 -9.95 -33.73 45.18
CA VAL A 6 -8.55 -33.94 44.80
C VAL A 6 -8.40 -34.55 43.39
N ARG A 7 -9.31 -35.45 42.99
CA ARG A 7 -9.33 -35.97 41.61
C ARG A 7 -9.67 -34.90 40.59
N ILE A 8 -10.69 -34.08 40.87
CA ILE A 8 -11.10 -32.99 39.98
C ILE A 8 -9.95 -31.98 39.79
N THR A 9 -9.22 -31.63 40.85
CA THR A 9 -8.07 -30.72 40.72
C THR A 9 -6.88 -31.36 39.99
N LEU A 10 -6.62 -32.65 40.20
CA LEU A 10 -5.59 -33.40 39.47
C LEU A 10 -5.86 -33.47 37.96
N ASP A 11 -7.12 -33.54 37.54
CA ASP A 11 -7.51 -33.59 36.13
C ASP A 11 -7.66 -32.18 35.51
N ALA A 12 -8.14 -31.21 36.28
CA ALA A 12 -8.38 -29.85 35.82
C ALA A 12 -7.08 -29.07 35.59
N VAL A 13 -6.06 -29.26 36.42
CA VAL A 13 -4.80 -28.51 36.30
C VAL A 13 -4.08 -28.81 34.97
N PRO A 14 -3.83 -30.08 34.58
CA PRO A 14 -3.27 -30.40 33.27
C PRO A 14 -4.13 -29.92 32.11
N LEU A 15 -5.47 -29.99 32.24
CA LEU A 15 -6.40 -29.51 31.23
C LEU A 15 -6.27 -28.00 31.00
N VAL A 16 -6.22 -27.22 32.09
CA VAL A 16 -6.07 -25.76 32.03
C VAL A 16 -4.72 -25.37 31.46
N ILE A 17 -3.64 -26.06 31.87
CA ILE A 17 -2.30 -25.81 31.33
C ILE A 17 -2.26 -26.12 29.83
N THR A 18 -2.77 -27.28 29.42
CA THR A 18 -2.76 -27.71 28.02
C THR A 18 -3.61 -26.77 27.16
N GLY A 19 -4.82 -26.44 27.63
CA GLY A 19 -5.69 -25.48 26.94
C GLY A 19 -5.06 -24.10 26.83
N GLY A 20 -4.44 -23.61 27.90
CA GLY A 20 -3.74 -22.33 27.92
C GLY A 20 -2.59 -22.28 26.91
N VAL A 21 -1.76 -23.34 26.85
CA VAL A 21 -0.67 -23.43 25.88
C VAL A 21 -1.19 -23.44 24.44
N VAL A 22 -2.25 -24.21 24.16
CA VAL A 22 -2.85 -24.25 22.81
C VAL A 22 -3.40 -22.88 22.41
N LEU A 23 -4.12 -22.20 23.30
CA LEU A 23 -4.65 -20.86 23.03
C LEU A 23 -3.54 -19.82 22.82
N LEU A 24 -2.46 -19.88 23.60
CA LEU A 24 -1.30 -19.03 23.44
C LEU A 24 -0.65 -19.22 22.06
N LEU A 25 -0.44 -20.48 21.65
CA LEU A 25 0.14 -20.81 20.34
C LEU A 25 -0.73 -20.32 19.18
N LEU A 26 -2.05 -20.50 19.28
CA LEU A 26 -3.00 -20.00 18.28
C LEU A 26 -2.98 -18.46 18.21
N GLY A 27 -2.96 -17.78 19.36
CA GLY A 27 -2.88 -16.32 19.41
C GLY A 27 -1.58 -15.78 18.79
N LEU A 28 -0.44 -16.40 19.09
CA LEU A 28 0.85 -16.05 18.48
C LEU A 28 0.85 -16.30 16.97
N LEU A 29 0.25 -17.40 16.52
CA LEU A 29 0.12 -17.71 15.09
C LEU A 29 -0.72 -16.66 14.37
N GLN A 30 -1.87 -16.27 14.94
CA GLN A 30 -2.73 -15.22 14.38
C GLN A 30 -2.02 -13.88 14.32
N LEU A 31 -1.30 -13.50 15.39
CA LEU A 31 -0.51 -12.27 15.41
C LEU A 31 0.59 -12.31 14.34
N TYR A 32 1.30 -13.43 14.22
CA TYR A 32 2.33 -13.62 13.20
C TYR A 32 1.76 -13.49 11.78
N LEU A 33 0.64 -14.16 11.49
CA LEU A 33 -0.03 -14.07 10.19
C LEU A 33 -0.57 -12.65 9.93
N GLY A 34 -1.12 -11.98 10.93
CA GLY A 34 -1.59 -10.60 10.82
C GLY A 34 -0.45 -9.63 10.51
N LEU A 35 0.66 -9.71 11.25
CA LEU A 35 1.86 -8.90 11.00
C LEU A 35 2.47 -9.23 9.63
N ARG A 36 2.47 -10.49 9.22
CA ARG A 36 2.97 -10.91 7.91
C ARG A 36 2.07 -10.37 6.78
N ALA A 37 0.76 -10.38 6.97
CA ALA A 37 -0.19 -9.81 6.00
C ALA A 37 -0.02 -8.28 5.89
N GLN A 38 0.21 -7.60 7.02
CA GLN A 38 0.49 -6.15 7.04
C GLN A 38 1.85 -5.78 6.44
N ARG A 39 2.82 -6.71 6.44
CA ARG A 39 4.11 -6.56 5.74
C ARG A 39 4.01 -6.87 4.24
N GLY A 40 2.83 -7.15 3.71
CA GLY A 40 2.60 -7.09 2.27
C GLY A 40 2.99 -5.69 1.80
N PRO A 41 3.93 -5.55 0.86
CA PRO A 41 4.42 -4.24 0.47
C PRO A 41 3.22 -3.44 -0.07
N SER A 42 3.06 -2.22 0.43
CA SER A 42 2.20 -1.21 -0.17
C SER A 42 2.81 -0.80 -1.50
N VAL A 43 2.92 -1.74 -2.45
CA VAL A 43 3.19 -1.44 -3.86
C VAL A 43 1.87 -0.99 -4.47
N THR A 44 1.25 0.00 -3.86
CA THR A 44 0.27 0.85 -4.50
C THR A 44 1.09 1.92 -5.23
N GLY A 45 1.62 1.52 -6.39
CA GLY A 45 1.54 2.35 -7.58
C GLY A 45 2.35 3.66 -7.68
N GLU A 46 3.47 3.86 -7.00
CA GLU A 46 4.34 5.03 -7.28
C GLU A 46 5.58 4.64 -8.11
N GLU A 47 6.37 3.66 -7.66
CA GLU A 47 7.55 3.18 -8.40
C GLU A 47 7.18 2.45 -9.70
N THR A 48 6.02 1.78 -9.75
CA THR A 48 5.52 1.13 -10.97
C THR A 48 5.00 2.08 -12.04
N MET A 49 4.83 3.37 -11.71
CA MET A 49 4.37 4.38 -12.66
C MET A 49 5.53 4.96 -13.47
N VAL A 50 6.76 4.93 -12.94
CA VAL A 50 7.95 5.38 -13.67
C VAL A 50 8.15 4.53 -14.93
N GLY A 51 8.34 5.20 -16.07
CA GLY A 51 8.43 4.58 -17.40
C GLY A 51 7.09 4.25 -18.05
N ARG A 52 5.95 4.56 -17.41
CA ARG A 52 4.63 4.41 -18.04
C ARG A 52 4.24 5.67 -18.80
N THR A 53 3.49 5.47 -19.87
CA THR A 53 2.88 6.54 -20.66
C THR A 53 1.45 6.81 -20.20
N GLY A 54 1.06 8.07 -20.16
CA GLY A 54 -0.28 8.54 -19.84
C GLY A 54 -0.74 9.65 -20.77
N ILE A 55 -2.01 10.04 -20.63
CA ILE A 55 -2.62 11.13 -21.40
C ILE A 55 -2.95 12.26 -20.44
N VAL A 56 -2.52 13.48 -20.77
CA VAL A 56 -2.89 14.68 -20.01
C VAL A 56 -4.39 14.91 -20.19
N ARG A 57 -5.15 14.84 -19.09
CA ARG A 57 -6.58 15.13 -19.08
C ARG A 57 -6.89 16.58 -18.79
N LYS A 58 -6.02 17.24 -18.02
CA LYS A 58 -6.17 18.65 -17.68
C LYS A 58 -4.80 19.33 -17.66
N ALA A 59 -4.62 20.33 -18.51
CA ALA A 59 -3.37 21.09 -18.61
C ALA A 59 -3.22 22.05 -17.41
N GLU A 60 -4.26 22.79 -17.09
CA GLU A 60 -4.28 23.78 -16.00
C GLU A 60 -5.13 23.27 -14.81
N GLY A 61 -4.50 22.59 -13.87
CA GLY A 61 -5.14 22.15 -12.63
C GLY A 61 -4.88 23.09 -11.45
N PHE A 62 -4.98 22.56 -10.23
CA PHE A 62 -4.83 23.35 -9.00
C PHE A 62 -3.35 23.62 -8.70
N ARG A 63 -2.99 24.88 -8.41
CA ARG A 63 -1.61 25.32 -8.10
C ARG A 63 -0.60 24.96 -9.19
N ASP A 64 -0.92 25.24 -10.45
CA ASP A 64 -0.04 25.00 -11.62
C ASP A 64 0.35 23.53 -11.81
N ARG A 65 -0.49 22.61 -11.34
CA ARG A 65 -0.32 21.16 -11.53
C ARG A 65 -1.27 20.68 -12.62
N SER A 66 -0.78 19.83 -13.51
CA SER A 66 -1.61 19.17 -14.52
C SER A 66 -2.16 17.85 -13.97
N VAL A 67 -3.13 17.27 -14.66
CA VAL A 67 -3.68 15.95 -14.33
C VAL A 67 -3.44 15.01 -15.50
N VAL A 68 -2.80 13.87 -15.22
CA VAL A 68 -2.53 12.81 -16.18
C VAL A 68 -3.34 11.56 -15.83
N GLU A 69 -3.90 10.90 -16.83
CA GLU A 69 -4.49 9.57 -16.69
C GLU A 69 -3.48 8.49 -17.08
N ILE A 70 -3.20 7.57 -16.17
CA ILE A 70 -2.32 6.42 -16.38
C ILE A 70 -3.06 5.17 -15.94
N ARG A 71 -3.26 4.23 -16.86
CA ARG A 71 -3.97 2.95 -16.61
C ARG A 71 -5.37 3.12 -15.98
N GLY A 72 -6.07 4.22 -16.30
CA GLY A 72 -7.40 4.52 -15.77
C GLY A 72 -7.41 5.22 -14.40
N GLU A 73 -6.24 5.55 -13.84
CA GLU A 73 -6.10 6.33 -12.62
C GLU A 73 -5.69 7.78 -12.94
N LEU A 74 -6.25 8.74 -12.21
CA LEU A 74 -5.92 10.15 -12.35
C LEU A 74 -4.86 10.54 -11.32
N TRP A 75 -3.77 11.12 -11.81
CA TRP A 75 -2.62 11.52 -11.02
C TRP A 75 -2.29 13.00 -11.26
N TRP A 76 -1.85 13.69 -10.21
CA TRP A 76 -1.27 15.01 -10.35
C TRP A 76 0.11 14.89 -10.99
N CYS A 77 0.42 15.77 -11.95
CA CYS A 77 1.72 15.79 -12.56
C CYS A 77 2.27 17.21 -12.75
N ILE A 78 3.58 17.28 -12.87
CA ILE A 78 4.35 18.47 -13.23
C ILE A 78 5.31 18.12 -14.37
N PRO A 79 5.56 19.05 -15.31
CA PRO A 79 6.55 18.83 -16.33
C PRO A 79 7.95 18.78 -15.70
N MET A 80 8.77 17.79 -16.10
CA MET A 80 10.16 17.67 -15.63
C MET A 80 10.95 18.95 -15.93
N SER A 81 10.69 19.55 -17.11
CA SER A 81 11.25 20.83 -17.51
C SER A 81 10.18 21.92 -17.46
N ARG A 82 10.38 22.96 -16.63
CA ARG A 82 9.49 24.15 -16.55
C ARG A 82 9.27 24.91 -17.87
N ARG A 83 10.01 24.58 -18.92
CA ARG A 83 9.86 25.16 -20.26
C ARG A 83 8.85 24.42 -21.14
N VAL A 84 8.43 23.22 -20.73
CA VAL A 84 7.53 22.37 -21.49
C VAL A 84 6.12 22.57 -20.95
N GLU A 85 5.25 23.08 -21.81
CA GLU A 85 3.84 23.31 -21.49
C GLU A 85 3.03 22.05 -21.85
N LEU A 86 2.34 21.49 -20.86
CA LEU A 86 1.52 20.29 -21.03
C LEU A 86 0.19 20.67 -21.68
N LYS A 87 -0.13 20.08 -22.84
CA LYS A 87 -1.43 20.28 -23.51
C LYS A 87 -2.39 19.15 -23.19
N GLU A 88 -3.69 19.46 -23.11
CA GLU A 88 -4.72 18.44 -22.97
C GLU A 88 -4.71 17.49 -24.17
N GLY A 89 -4.79 16.18 -23.89
CA GLY A 89 -4.65 15.12 -24.88
C GLY A 89 -3.21 14.76 -25.25
N ALA A 90 -2.20 15.48 -24.74
CA ALA A 90 -0.80 15.14 -24.99
C ALA A 90 -0.43 13.81 -24.30
N THR A 91 0.40 13.02 -24.99
CA THR A 91 0.97 11.79 -24.43
C THR A 91 2.25 12.15 -23.69
N VAL A 92 2.35 11.68 -22.45
CA VAL A 92 3.49 11.96 -21.57
C VAL A 92 4.02 10.68 -20.96
N THR A 93 5.32 10.65 -20.65
CA THR A 93 5.97 9.54 -19.96
C THR A 93 6.34 9.97 -18.55
N VAL A 94 6.04 9.14 -17.56
CA VAL A 94 6.46 9.39 -16.17
C VAL A 94 7.96 9.11 -16.06
N VAL A 95 8.71 10.14 -15.68
CA VAL A 95 10.17 10.06 -15.48
C VAL A 95 10.52 9.89 -14.00
N GLY A 96 9.63 10.29 -13.10
CA GLY A 96 9.89 10.22 -11.66
C GLY A 96 8.65 10.54 -10.83
N VAL A 97 8.82 10.46 -9.52
CA VAL A 97 7.84 10.86 -8.51
C VAL A 97 8.53 11.84 -7.58
N SER A 98 7.86 12.95 -7.27
CA SER A 98 8.41 13.97 -6.37
C SER A 98 8.57 13.41 -4.95
N GLU A 99 9.75 13.59 -4.34
CA GLU A 99 10.12 12.95 -3.05
C GLU A 99 9.17 13.27 -1.88
N ASP A 100 8.52 14.44 -1.90
CA ASP A 100 7.69 14.94 -0.80
C ASP A 100 6.18 14.92 -1.08
N SER A 101 5.76 14.47 -2.27
CA SER A 101 4.34 14.50 -2.62
C SER A 101 3.98 13.56 -3.77
N MET A 102 2.78 12.96 -3.71
CA MET A 102 2.18 12.08 -4.73
C MET A 102 1.93 12.79 -6.08
N ILE A 103 2.98 13.33 -6.67
CA ILE A 103 2.99 14.13 -7.90
C ILE A 103 4.01 13.50 -8.83
N LEU A 104 3.54 13.15 -10.03
CA LEU A 104 4.37 12.54 -11.06
C LEU A 104 5.14 13.62 -11.81
N GLU A 105 6.42 13.39 -12.00
CA GLU A 105 7.22 14.15 -12.96
C GLU A 105 7.06 13.49 -14.33
N VAL A 106 6.64 14.28 -15.31
CA VAL A 106 6.35 13.78 -16.65
C VAL A 106 7.13 14.53 -17.72
N ASP A 107 7.50 13.82 -18.77
CA ASP A 107 8.10 14.37 -19.97
C ASP A 107 7.18 14.15 -21.18
N VAL A 108 7.17 15.10 -22.11
CA VAL A 108 6.30 15.02 -23.29
C VAL A 108 6.93 14.04 -24.27
N LEU A 109 6.15 13.02 -24.65
CA LEU A 109 6.58 12.10 -25.69
C LEU A 109 6.23 12.75 -27.03
N ASP A 110 7.12 13.61 -27.53
CA ASP A 110 6.96 14.24 -28.84
C ASP A 110 6.77 13.17 -29.92
N SER A 111 5.66 13.30 -30.68
CA SER A 111 5.34 12.51 -31.87
C SER A 111 5.59 13.35 -33.12
#